data_AF-A0A1B6I7B0-F1
#
_entry.id   AF-A0A1B6I7B0-F1
#
_cell.length_a   1.000
_cell.length_b   1.000
_cell.length_c   1.000
_cell.angle_alpha   90.00
_cell.angle_beta   90.00
_cell.angle_gamma   90.00
#
_symmetry.space_group_name_H-M   'P 1'
#
loop_
_entity.id
_entity.type
_entity.pdbx_description
1 polymer ?
#
loop_
_entity_poly.entity_id
_entity_poly.type
_entity_poly.pdbx_seq_one_letter_code
_entity_poly.pdbx_strand_id
1 'polypeptide(L)'
;VNKVKEYQVETIVDALCGNMVSEKEQLRDISSIGLKTVISELPLASSALAANVCKRITGKLSSAIEKQEDVSVQLEALDILSDLLSRFGALLISFHPMILGALLPQLSSSRQAVRKRTIVALSHLVMSCNQALYTKLIDH
;
A
#
# COMPACT_ATOMS: atom_id res chain seq x y z
N VAL A 1 -7.01 21.26 19.35
CA VAL A 1 -7.60 19.93 19.67
C VAL A 1 -7.54 18.96 18.50
N ASN A 2 -7.86 19.36 17.26
CA ASN A 2 -7.83 18.45 16.09
C ASN A 2 -6.44 17.86 15.75
N LYS A 3 -5.36 18.66 15.82
CA LYS A 3 -3.99 18.19 15.57
C LYS A 3 -3.53 17.03 16.49
N VAL A 4 -4.03 16.96 17.71
CA VAL A 4 -3.69 15.88 18.66
C VAL A 4 -4.31 14.55 18.20
N LYS A 5 -5.55 14.60 17.69
CA LYS A 5 -6.24 13.41 17.16
C LYS A 5 -5.58 12.91 15.87
N GLU A 6 -5.12 13.81 15.01
CA GLU A 6 -4.38 13.46 13.79
C GLU A 6 -3.08 12.73 14.10
N TYR A 7 -2.29 13.23 15.06
CA TYR A 7 -1.06 12.58 15.51
C TYR A 7 -1.31 11.17 16.09
N GLN A 8 -2.41 10.98 16.83
CA GLN A 8 -2.79 9.67 17.33
C GLN A 8 -3.10 8.68 16.20
N VAL A 9 -3.81 9.11 15.16
CA VAL A 9 -4.09 8.28 13.98
C VAL A 9 -2.78 7.90 13.28
N GLU A 10 -1.87 8.86 13.08
CA GLU A 10 -0.56 8.57 12.49
C GLU A 10 0.24 7.54 13.31
N THR A 11 0.22 7.66 14.64
CA THR A 11 0.89 6.72 15.55
C THR A 11 0.28 5.32 15.46
N ILE A 12 -1.04 5.22 15.38
CA ILE A 12 -1.75 3.94 15.21
C ILE A 12 -1.35 3.30 13.88
N VAL A 13 -1.34 4.06 12.79
CA VAL A 13 -0.94 3.58 11.46
C VAL A 13 0.50 3.09 11.46
N ASP A 14 1.43 3.85 12.05
CA ASP A 14 2.84 3.45 12.14
C ASP A 14 2.99 2.12 12.91
N ALA A 15 2.27 1.96 14.02
CA ALA A 15 2.29 0.73 14.82
C ALA A 15 1.73 -0.46 14.03
N LEU A 16 0.60 -0.30 13.35
CA LEU A 16 0.00 -1.35 12.53
C LEU A 16 0.90 -1.74 11.35
N CYS A 17 1.52 -0.76 10.67
CA CYS A 17 2.49 -1.03 9.61
C CYS A 17 3.76 -1.71 10.11
N GLY A 18 4.21 -1.43 11.34
CA GLY A 18 5.33 -2.15 11.94
C GLY A 18 4.97 -3.60 12.28
N ASN A 19 3.75 -3.81 12.75
CA ASN A 19 3.27 -5.12 13.18
C ASN A 19 2.93 -6.07 12.03
N MET A 20 2.63 -5.55 10.83
CA MET A 20 2.32 -6.40 9.66
C MET A 20 3.50 -7.24 9.17
N VAL A 21 4.73 -6.89 9.57
CA VAL A 21 5.96 -7.65 9.30
C VAL A 21 6.48 -8.38 10.55
N SER A 22 5.67 -8.46 11.60
CA SER A 22 6.01 -9.17 12.84
C SER A 22 6.19 -10.66 12.57
N GLU A 23 7.07 -11.32 13.31
CA GLU A 23 7.19 -12.79 13.30
C GLU A 23 5.94 -13.48 13.86
N LYS A 24 5.15 -12.77 14.68
CA LYS A 24 3.90 -13.29 15.26
C LYS A 24 2.76 -13.19 14.25
N GLU A 25 2.33 -14.33 13.72
CA GLU A 25 1.24 -14.44 12.73
C GLU A 25 -0.05 -13.73 13.15
N GLN A 26 -0.56 -14.00 14.34
CA GLN A 26 -1.76 -13.33 14.86
C GLN A 26 -1.63 -11.80 14.86
N LEU A 27 -0.42 -11.28 15.15
CA LEU A 27 -0.18 -9.85 15.18
C LEU A 27 -0.16 -9.26 13.76
N ARG A 28 0.35 -10.00 12.77
CA ARG A 28 0.26 -9.62 11.35
C ARG A 28 -1.19 -9.57 10.90
N ASP A 29 -1.96 -10.62 11.15
CA ASP A 29 -3.34 -10.74 10.68
C ASP A 29 -4.23 -9.63 11.23
N ILE A 30 -4.18 -9.42 12.55
CA ILE A 30 -4.94 -8.35 13.21
C ILE A 30 -4.51 -6.97 12.71
N SER A 31 -3.21 -6.76 12.49
CA SER A 31 -2.70 -5.47 12.03
C SER A 31 -3.09 -5.17 10.59
N SER A 32 -3.13 -6.19 9.73
CA SER A 32 -3.58 -6.06 8.35
C SER A 32 -5.07 -5.74 8.25
N ILE A 33 -5.90 -6.40 9.06
CA ILE A 33 -7.33 -6.05 9.20
C ILE A 33 -7.48 -4.61 9.73
N GLY A 34 -6.66 -4.23 10.72
CA GLY A 34 -6.62 -2.88 11.25
C GLY A 34 -6.30 -1.83 10.19
N LEU A 35 -5.27 -2.07 9.37
CA LEU A 35 -4.89 -1.17 8.27
C LEU A 35 -5.99 -1.05 7.22
N LYS A 36 -6.59 -2.17 6.79
CA LYS A 36 -7.71 -2.16 5.83
C LYS A 36 -8.92 -1.38 6.36
N THR A 37 -9.21 -1.54 7.65
CA THR A 37 -10.26 -0.77 8.34
C THR A 37 -9.93 0.71 8.37
N VAL A 38 -8.71 1.09 8.78
CA VAL A 38 -8.27 2.50 8.78
C VAL A 38 -8.39 3.09 7.38
N ILE A 39 -7.89 2.39 6.35
CA ILE A 39 -8.03 2.84 4.97
C ILE A 39 -9.51 3.07 4.67
N SER A 40 -10.38 2.08 4.87
CA SER A 40 -11.82 2.15 4.55
C SER A 40 -12.56 3.29 5.26
N GLU A 41 -12.17 3.62 6.49
CA GLU A 41 -12.79 4.67 7.32
C GLU A 41 -12.16 6.06 7.13
N LEU A 42 -11.01 6.16 6.45
CA LEU A 42 -10.42 7.46 6.16
C LEU A 42 -11.34 8.29 5.25
N PRO A 43 -11.53 9.59 5.57
CA PRO A 43 -12.37 10.47 4.80
C PRO A 43 -11.80 10.67 3.38
N LEU A 44 -12.67 10.55 2.38
CA LEU A 44 -12.32 10.77 0.97
C LEU A 44 -12.06 12.25 0.66
N ALA A 45 -12.66 13.16 1.45
CA ALA A 45 -12.35 14.58 1.36
C ALA A 45 -10.87 14.77 1.71
N SER A 46 -10.11 15.31 0.74
CA SER A 46 -8.65 15.49 0.83
C SER A 46 -8.26 16.29 2.07
N SER A 47 -8.01 15.55 3.16
CA SER A 47 -7.51 16.08 4.42
C SER A 47 -6.00 15.83 4.46
N ALA A 48 -5.25 16.77 5.06
CA ALA A 48 -3.82 16.59 5.30
C ALA A 48 -3.53 15.25 6.03
N LEU A 49 -4.45 14.82 6.89
CA LEU A 49 -4.41 13.53 7.56
C LEU A 49 -4.41 12.35 6.57
N ALA A 50 -5.37 12.30 5.63
CA ALA A 50 -5.45 11.21 4.66
C ALA A 50 -4.16 11.11 3.82
N ALA A 51 -3.61 12.25 3.37
CA ALA A 51 -2.35 12.29 2.64
C ALA A 51 -1.17 11.77 3.47
N ASN A 52 -1.06 12.19 4.74
CA ASN A 52 0.00 11.73 5.65
C ASN A 52 -0.09 10.23 5.93
N VAL A 53 -1.29 9.72 6.20
CA VAL A 53 -1.53 8.30 6.43
C VAL A 53 -1.20 7.47 5.18
N CYS A 54 -1.67 7.89 4.01
CA CYS A 54 -1.37 7.23 2.74
C CYS A 54 0.14 7.17 2.49
N LYS A 55 0.87 8.27 2.74
CA LYS A 55 2.33 8.33 2.62
C LYS A 55 3.04 7.30 3.51
N ARG A 56 2.65 7.21 4.78
CA ARG A 56 3.26 6.30 5.76
C ARG A 56 3.04 4.83 5.39
N ILE A 57 1.79 4.48 5.05
CA ILE A 57 1.42 3.13 4.61
C ILE A 57 2.21 2.77 3.35
N THR A 58 2.15 3.62 2.31
CA THR A 58 2.79 3.35 1.01
C THR A 58 4.27 3.01 1.12
N GLY A 59 5.04 3.78 1.91
CA GLY A 59 6.47 3.53 2.08
C GLY A 59 6.78 2.17 2.70
N LYS A 60 5.99 1.77 3.71
CA LYS A 60 6.16 0.47 4.39
C LYS A 60 5.74 -0.69 3.50
N LEU A 61 4.60 -0.57 2.82
CA LEU A 61 4.10 -1.61 1.91
C LEU A 61 5.04 -1.84 0.74
N SER A 62 5.53 -0.77 0.11
CA SER A 62 6.44 -0.88 -1.04
C SER A 62 7.71 -1.66 -0.67
N SER A 63 8.28 -1.38 0.51
CA SER A 63 9.42 -2.13 1.03
C SER A 63 9.10 -3.61 1.31
N ALA A 64 7.95 -3.91 1.89
CA ALA A 64 7.53 -5.28 2.17
C ALA A 64 7.33 -6.09 0.87
N ILE A 65 6.82 -5.45 -0.18
CA ILE A 65 6.64 -6.07 -1.51
C ILE A 65 7.99 -6.34 -2.19
N GLU A 66 8.93 -5.40 -2.10
CA GLU A 66 10.26 -5.50 -2.73
C GLU A 66 11.16 -6.56 -2.10
N LYS A 67 11.13 -6.70 -0.77
CA LYS A 67 12.02 -7.61 -0.04
C LYS A 67 11.76 -9.10 -0.32
N GLN A 68 10.51 -9.46 -0.58
CA GLN A 68 10.07 -10.85 -0.85
C GLN A 68 10.51 -11.89 0.21
N GLU A 69 10.80 -11.46 1.44
CA GLU A 69 11.30 -12.34 2.52
C GLU A 69 10.24 -13.36 2.97
N ASP A 70 8.99 -12.91 3.10
CA ASP A 70 7.84 -13.75 3.46
C ASP A 70 6.70 -13.52 2.46
N VAL A 71 6.29 -14.59 1.79
CA VAL A 71 5.23 -14.57 0.78
C VAL A 71 3.89 -14.17 1.39
N SER A 72 3.59 -14.57 2.62
CA SER A 72 2.35 -14.20 3.31
C SER A 72 2.30 -12.69 3.53
N VAL A 73 3.39 -12.10 4.03
CA VAL A 73 3.52 -10.65 4.23
C VAL A 73 3.43 -9.91 2.91
N GLN A 74 4.10 -10.41 1.87
CA GLN A 74 4.07 -9.82 0.54
C GLN A 74 2.66 -9.81 -0.04
N LEU A 75 1.94 -10.93 0.04
CA LEU A 75 0.58 -11.07 -0.47
C LEU A 75 -0.38 -10.12 0.24
N GLU A 76 -0.23 -9.94 1.54
CA GLU A 76 -1.04 -9.03 2.34
C GLU A 76 -0.70 -7.56 2.04
N ALA A 77 0.59 -7.24 1.87
CA ALA A 77 1.02 -5.91 1.48
C ALA A 77 0.48 -5.51 0.09
N LEU A 78 0.42 -6.45 -0.86
CA LEU A 78 -0.21 -6.23 -2.17
C LEU A 78 -1.71 -5.94 -2.08
N ASP A 79 -2.43 -6.65 -1.21
CA ASP A 79 -3.86 -6.40 -1.00
C ASP A 79 -4.09 -5.02 -0.38
N ILE A 80 -3.38 -4.69 0.70
CA ILE A 80 -3.53 -3.39 1.37
C ILE A 80 -3.14 -2.24 0.43
N LEU A 81 -2.09 -2.42 -0.39
CA LEU A 81 -1.69 -1.42 -1.37
C LEU A 81 -2.76 -1.24 -2.46
N SER A 82 -3.41 -2.32 -2.88
CA SER A 82 -4.53 -2.27 -3.82
C SER A 82 -5.71 -1.48 -3.26
N ASP A 83 -6.09 -1.73 -2.01
CA ASP A 83 -7.15 -1.00 -1.31
C ASP A 83 -6.80 0.50 -1.19
N LEU A 84 -5.54 0.80 -0.88
CA LEU A 84 -5.06 2.18 -0.78
C LEU A 84 -5.10 2.91 -2.13
N LEU A 85 -4.62 2.27 -3.21
CA LEU A 85 -4.61 2.85 -4.56
C LEU A 85 -6.03 3.06 -5.10
N SER A 86 -6.94 2.11 -4.88
CA SER A 86 -8.31 2.20 -5.38
C SER A 86 -9.08 3.38 -4.78
N ARG A 87 -8.82 3.74 -3.51
CA ARG A 87 -9.51 4.85 -2.82
C ARG A 87 -8.76 6.17 -2.89
N PHE A 88 -7.43 6.14 -2.85
CA PHE A 88 -6.59 7.32 -2.67
C PHE A 88 -5.51 7.49 -3.75
N GLY A 89 -5.62 6.83 -4.90
CA GLY A 89 -4.62 6.89 -5.98
C GLY A 89 -4.19 8.31 -6.35
N ALA A 90 -5.13 9.26 -6.42
CA ALA A 90 -4.85 10.67 -6.72
C ALA A 90 -4.02 11.40 -5.64
N LEU A 91 -4.05 10.95 -4.37
CA LEU A 91 -3.22 11.50 -3.30
C LEU A 91 -1.79 10.94 -3.32
N LEU A 92 -1.57 9.86 -4.09
CA LEU A 92 -0.32 9.11 -4.14
C LEU A 92 0.54 9.41 -5.36
N ILE A 93 0.23 10.44 -6.15
CA ILE A 93 0.92 10.76 -7.43
C ILE A 93 2.44 10.84 -7.26
N SER A 94 2.92 11.46 -6.18
CA SER A 94 4.37 11.56 -5.90
C SER A 94 5.02 10.22 -5.53
N PHE A 95 4.23 9.22 -5.13
CA PHE A 95 4.69 7.88 -4.79
C PHE A 95 4.50 6.87 -5.91
N HIS A 96 3.72 7.17 -6.96
CA HIS A 96 3.48 6.25 -8.08
C HIS A 96 4.77 5.69 -8.70
N PRO A 97 5.88 6.44 -8.88
CA PRO A 97 7.13 5.87 -9.40
C PRO A 97 7.72 4.79 -8.49
N MET A 98 7.66 5.00 -7.17
CA MET A 98 8.12 4.03 -6.16
C MET A 98 7.22 2.79 -6.17
N ILE A 99 5.91 2.99 -6.16
CA ILE A 99 4.91 1.91 -6.20
C ILE A 99 5.11 1.06 -7.46
N LEU A 100 5.24 1.69 -8.63
CA LEU A 100 5.47 0.98 -9.88
C LEU A 100 6.79 0.20 -9.84
N GLY A 101 7.86 0.80 -9.30
CA GLY A 101 9.15 0.13 -9.11
C GLY A 101 9.06 -1.13 -8.26
N ALA A 102 8.27 -1.10 -7.18
CA ALA A 102 8.04 -2.24 -6.31
C ALA A 102 7.18 -3.34 -6.97
N LEU A 103 6.19 -2.96 -7.78
CA LEU A 103 5.22 -3.88 -8.40
C LEU A 103 5.75 -4.59 -9.65
N LEU A 104 6.48 -3.91 -10.54
CA LEU A 104 6.93 -4.49 -11.82
C LEU A 104 7.68 -5.83 -11.66
N PRO A 105 8.70 -5.95 -10.77
CA PRO A 105 9.41 -7.22 -10.60
C PRO A 105 8.51 -8.39 -10.19
N GLN A 106 7.38 -8.09 -9.53
CA GLN A 106 6.47 -9.11 -9.00
C GLN A 106 5.63 -9.77 -10.09
N LEU A 107 5.52 -9.16 -11.28
CA LEU A 107 4.90 -9.79 -12.45
C LEU A 107 5.67 -11.05 -12.91
N SER A 108 6.96 -11.13 -12.60
CA SER A 108 7.82 -12.29 -12.87
C SER A 108 7.94 -13.27 -11.70
N SER A 109 7.20 -13.07 -10.60
CA SER A 109 7.24 -13.96 -9.44
C SER A 109 6.90 -15.39 -9.83
N SER A 110 7.60 -16.39 -9.28
CA SER A 110 7.27 -17.82 -9.48
C SER A 110 5.90 -18.18 -8.89
N ARG A 111 5.44 -17.43 -7.87
CA ARG A 111 4.17 -17.61 -7.18
C ARG A 111 3.02 -16.97 -7.97
N GLN A 112 2.08 -17.78 -8.43
CA GLN A 112 0.93 -17.26 -9.21
C GLN A 112 0.06 -16.28 -8.41
N ALA A 113 -0.12 -16.50 -7.10
CA ALA A 113 -0.91 -15.61 -6.25
C ALA A 113 -0.32 -14.18 -6.20
N VAL A 114 1.02 -14.08 -6.11
CA VAL A 114 1.74 -12.79 -6.11
C VAL A 114 1.52 -12.08 -7.44
N ARG A 115 1.70 -12.78 -8.58
CA ARG A 115 1.45 -12.20 -9.91
C ARG A 115 0.03 -11.66 -10.04
N LYS A 116 -0.99 -12.44 -9.65
CA LYS A 116 -2.40 -12.03 -9.72
C LYS A 116 -2.68 -10.77 -8.91
N ARG A 117 -2.23 -10.71 -7.65
CA ARG A 117 -2.44 -9.53 -6.79
C ARG A 117 -1.65 -8.31 -7.26
N THR A 118 -0.46 -8.52 -7.83
CA THR A 118 0.31 -7.46 -8.48
C THR A 118 -0.46 -6.84 -9.65
N ILE A 119 -1.06 -7.66 -10.51
CA ILE A 119 -1.89 -7.19 -11.62
C ILE A 119 -3.07 -6.35 -11.11
N VAL A 120 -3.71 -6.79 -10.01
CA VAL A 120 -4.79 -6.01 -9.37
C VAL A 120 -4.28 -4.66 -8.87
N ALA A 121 -3.15 -4.61 -8.15
CA ALA A 121 -2.56 -3.37 -7.68
C ALA A 121 -2.20 -2.42 -8.84
N LEU A 122 -1.61 -2.95 -9.92
CA LEU A 122 -1.30 -2.18 -11.12
C LEU A 122 -2.56 -1.65 -11.81
N SER A 123 -3.64 -2.43 -11.84
CA SER A 123 -4.92 -1.98 -12.41
C SER A 123 -5.49 -0.77 -11.68
N HIS A 124 -5.32 -0.69 -10.35
CA HIS A 124 -5.70 0.50 -9.59
C HIS A 124 -4.72 1.65 -9.77
N LEU A 125 -3.41 1.36 -9.88
CA LEU A 125 -2.39 2.40 -10.14
C LEU A 125 -2.66 3.13 -11.45
N VAL A 126 -2.97 2.41 -12.54
CA VAL A 126 -3.17 3.02 -13.86
C VAL A 126 -4.36 3.96 -13.93
N MET A 127 -5.33 3.83 -13.00
CA MET A 127 -6.48 4.75 -12.92
C MET A 127 -6.06 6.18 -12.53
N SER A 128 -4.86 6.38 -11.98
CA SER A 128 -4.39 7.69 -11.50
C SER A 128 -2.97 8.05 -11.91
N CYS A 129 -2.21 7.14 -12.53
CA CYS A 129 -0.84 7.39 -12.94
C CYS A 129 -0.77 8.30 -14.18
N ASN A 130 0.37 8.97 -14.37
CA ASN A 130 0.61 9.79 -15.55
C ASN A 130 1.01 8.93 -16.77
N GLN A 131 1.00 9.54 -17.95
CA GLN A 131 1.32 8.87 -19.21
C GLN A 131 2.71 8.22 -19.23
N ALA A 132 3.72 8.83 -18.59
CA ALA A 132 5.08 8.30 -18.58
C ALA A 132 5.15 6.99 -17.78
N LEU A 133 4.50 6.92 -16.62
CA LEU A 133 4.44 5.70 -15.80
C LEU A 133 3.59 4.62 -16.46
N TYR A 134 2.48 5.00 -17.11
CA TYR A 134 1.67 4.07 -17.89
C TYR A 134 2.49 3.44 -19.03
N THR A 135 3.21 4.26 -19.80
CA THR A 135 4.05 3.77 -20.90
C THR A 135 5.12 2.81 -20.38
N LYS A 136 5.79 3.17 -19.27
CA LYS A 136 6.77 2.29 -18.60
C LYS A 136 6.19 0.94 -18.17
N LEU A 137 4.92 0.90 -17.77
CA LEU A 137 4.23 -0.35 -17.42
C LEU A 137 3.97 -1.22 -18.66
N ILE A 138 3.53 -0.62 -19.76
CA ILE A 138 3.22 -1.36 -21.00
C ILE A 138 4.48 -1.91 -21.67
N ASP A 139 5.62 -1.23 -21.51
CA ASP A 139 6.90 -1.63 -22.09
C ASP A 139 7.65 -2.71 -21.26
N HIS A 140 7.12 -3.14 -20.11
CA HIS A 140 7.75 -4.13 -19.22
C HIS A 140 7.52 -5.57 -19.67
#